data_AF-A0A7K3NQU0-F1
#
_entry.id   AF-A0A7K3NQU0-F1
#
_cell.length_a   1.000
_cell.length_b   1.000
_cell.length_c   1.000
_cell.angle_alpha   90.00
_cell.angle_beta   90.00
_cell.angle_gamma   90.00
#
_symmetry.space_group_name_H-M   'P 1'
#
loop_
_entity.id
_entity.type
_entity.pdbx_description
1 polymer ?
#
loop_
_entity_poly.entity_id
_entity_poly.type
_entity_poly.pdbx_seq_one_letter_code
_entity_poly.pdbx_strand_id
1 'polypeptide(L)'
;MRLVITDLTEFHNPDCYCVAGINPDGACFRPTKKYFSREECTTFPIFPGTILEGDFTLRSDNEAPHVEDCRRSGVRHAGICTAVEFLDVLREDASHSVAAGFEVEGPECPKCIPKTDPPGRSIITVRVRPKACWFNIGRDGKFRFSFYDGADARYSYLPIADLKMRQYQARHDGVVSVDAMSRFLHHQKEVFLRVGLGRCHRIDSREGYWLQVNGVYSFPAWFPETRGFAG
;
A
#
# COMPACT_ATOMS: atom_id res chain seq x y z
N MET A 1 -7.14 12.20 17.00
CA MET A 1 -6.19 12.30 15.86
C MET A 1 -6.94 12.13 14.54
N ARG A 2 -6.54 12.87 13.50
CA ARG A 2 -7.02 12.71 12.12
C ARG A 2 -6.07 11.79 11.35
N LEU A 3 -6.61 10.86 10.57
CA LEU A 3 -5.84 9.88 9.80
C LEU A 3 -6.40 9.81 8.38
N VAL A 4 -5.57 10.09 7.38
CA VAL A 4 -5.91 9.88 5.96
C VAL A 4 -5.54 8.46 5.61
N ILE A 5 -6.53 7.65 5.25
CA ILE A 5 -6.29 6.26 4.87
C ILE A 5 -5.51 6.23 3.57
N THR A 6 -4.38 5.55 3.54
CA THR A 6 -3.57 5.40 2.34
C THR A 6 -3.60 3.98 1.83
N ASP A 7 -4.02 3.01 2.64
CA ASP A 7 -3.96 1.61 2.27
C ASP A 7 -5.18 0.86 2.80
N LEU A 8 -5.74 -0.01 1.95
CA LEU A 8 -6.75 -0.97 2.34
C LEU A 8 -6.40 -2.31 1.70
N THR A 9 -5.89 -3.24 2.50
CA THR A 9 -5.36 -4.51 1.99
C THR A 9 -6.16 -5.70 2.51
N GLU A 10 -6.36 -6.69 1.63
CA GLU A 10 -7.02 -7.94 1.97
C GLU A 10 -6.03 -8.95 2.55
N PHE A 11 -6.30 -9.46 3.74
CA PHE A 11 -5.54 -10.58 4.31
C PHE A 11 -5.88 -11.91 3.63
N HIS A 12 -5.23 -12.99 4.06
CA HIS A 12 -5.69 -14.33 3.71
C HIS A 12 -7.06 -14.63 4.36
N ASN A 13 -7.32 -14.09 5.56
CA ASN A 13 -8.64 -14.11 6.17
C ASN A 13 -9.52 -13.00 5.54
N PRO A 14 -10.59 -13.34 4.82
CA PRO A 14 -11.42 -12.37 4.11
C PRO A 14 -12.38 -11.55 5.00
N ASP A 15 -12.48 -11.89 6.30
CA ASP A 15 -13.41 -11.27 7.24
C ASP A 15 -12.91 -9.92 7.80
N CYS A 16 -11.61 -9.65 7.64
CA CYS A 16 -10.96 -8.46 8.16
C CYS A 16 -10.04 -7.84 7.11
N TYR A 17 -9.95 -6.51 7.12
CA TYR A 17 -9.06 -5.75 6.27
C TYR A 17 -7.96 -5.06 7.10
N CYS A 18 -6.75 -5.02 6.55
CA CYS A 18 -5.72 -4.15 7.08
C CYS A 18 -5.91 -2.75 6.50
N VAL A 19 -5.80 -1.76 7.36
CA VAL A 19 -5.82 -0.35 6.98
C VAL A 19 -4.52 0.27 7.44
N ALA A 20 -3.88 1.07 6.60
CA ALA A 20 -2.85 2.00 7.03
C ALA A 20 -3.24 3.40 6.59
N GLY A 21 -2.81 4.40 7.35
CA GLY A 21 -3.01 5.78 7.02
C GLY A 21 -1.92 6.67 7.57
N ILE A 22 -1.90 7.90 7.09
CA ILE A 22 -0.91 8.92 7.43
C ILE A 22 -1.65 10.05 8.14
N ASN A 23 -1.12 10.50 9.27
CA ASN A 23 -1.64 11.65 9.99
C ASN A 23 -1.08 12.96 9.40
N PRO A 24 -1.61 14.14 9.78
CA PRO A 24 -1.09 15.43 9.29
C PRO A 24 0.38 15.71 9.61
N ASP A 25 0.97 15.01 10.60
CA ASP A 25 2.38 15.16 10.96
C ASP A 25 3.29 14.23 10.13
N GLY A 26 2.74 13.51 9.14
CA GLY A 26 3.46 12.55 8.29
C GLY A 26 3.72 11.19 8.95
N ALA A 27 3.20 10.94 10.15
CA ALA A 27 3.35 9.66 10.84
C ALA A 27 2.34 8.63 10.32
N CYS A 28 2.82 7.41 10.04
CA CYS A 28 2.00 6.31 9.59
C CYS A 28 1.43 5.50 10.77
N PHE A 29 0.16 5.12 10.69
CA PHE A 29 -0.55 4.31 11.67
C PHE A 29 -1.28 3.15 11.00
N ARG A 30 -1.19 1.97 11.62
CA ARG A 30 -1.84 0.73 11.15
C ARG A 30 -2.70 0.09 12.24
N PRO A 31 -4.04 0.26 12.22
CA PRO A 31 -4.90 -0.32 13.26
C PRO A 31 -4.96 -1.85 13.18
N THR A 32 -4.33 -2.56 14.14
CA THR A 32 -4.18 -4.03 14.07
C THR A 32 -4.76 -4.82 15.24
N LYS A 33 -4.92 -4.23 16.44
CA LYS A 33 -5.52 -4.95 17.59
C LYS A 33 -7.05 -5.10 17.49
N LYS A 34 -7.65 -4.43 16.51
CA LYS A 34 -9.03 -4.60 16.04
C LYS A 34 -9.05 -4.16 14.58
N TYR A 35 -8.70 -5.08 13.69
CA TYR A 35 -8.82 -4.84 12.25
C TYR A 35 -10.24 -4.37 11.92
N PHE A 36 -10.39 -3.65 10.82
CA PHE A 36 -11.72 -3.32 10.34
C PHE A 36 -12.34 -4.60 9.77
N SER A 37 -13.50 -5.01 10.27
CA SER A 37 -14.22 -6.12 9.68
C SER A 37 -14.70 -5.76 8.28
N ARG A 38 -14.98 -6.77 7.45
CA ARG A 38 -15.62 -6.58 6.16
C ARG A 38 -16.94 -5.81 6.28
N GLU A 39 -17.72 -6.11 7.31
CA GLU A 39 -18.96 -5.41 7.63
C GLU A 39 -18.72 -3.95 8.01
N GLU A 40 -17.74 -3.66 8.88
CA GLU A 40 -17.34 -2.29 9.22
C GLU A 40 -16.97 -1.51 7.95
N CYS A 41 -16.15 -2.07 7.06
CA CYS A 41 -15.75 -1.40 5.82
C CYS A 41 -16.88 -1.27 4.77
N THR A 42 -17.96 -2.04 4.90
CA THR A 42 -19.11 -1.95 3.99
C THR A 42 -20.11 -0.93 4.49
N THR A 43 -20.39 -0.93 5.79
CA THR A 43 -21.31 0.01 6.45
C THR A 43 -20.70 1.40 6.62
N PHE A 44 -19.39 1.44 6.89
CA PHE A 44 -18.56 2.65 6.93
C PHE A 44 -17.54 2.54 5.80
N PRO A 45 -17.84 3.08 4.60
CA PRO A 45 -16.99 2.87 3.43
C PRO A 45 -15.61 3.48 3.66
N ILE A 46 -14.64 2.61 3.97
CA ILE A 46 -13.23 2.94 4.11
C ILE A 46 -12.53 2.57 2.81
N PHE A 47 -11.77 3.50 2.26
CA PHE A 47 -10.94 3.34 1.09
C PHE A 47 -9.76 4.33 1.17
N PRO A 48 -8.70 4.17 0.36
CA PRO A 48 -7.65 5.18 0.27
C PRO A 48 -8.26 6.57 0.03
N GLY A 49 -7.86 7.55 0.86
CA GLY A 49 -8.33 8.93 0.96
C GLY A 49 -9.54 9.17 1.87
N THR A 50 -10.15 8.14 2.44
CA THR A 50 -11.06 8.30 3.59
C THR A 50 -10.33 8.98 4.75
N ILE A 51 -10.98 9.92 5.42
CA ILE A 51 -10.48 10.59 6.63
C ILE A 51 -11.18 9.98 7.83
N LEU A 52 -10.39 9.40 8.74
CA LEU A 52 -10.85 8.91 10.03
C LEU A 52 -10.42 9.86 11.14
N GLU A 53 -11.29 10.04 12.14
CA GLU A 53 -10.96 10.73 13.38
C GLU A 53 -11.22 9.80 14.57
N GLY A 54 -10.26 9.75 15.49
CA GLY A 54 -10.36 8.94 16.70
C GLY A 54 -9.03 8.87 17.44
N ASP A 55 -8.94 7.95 18.39
CA ASP A 55 -7.71 7.71 19.14
C ASP A 55 -6.96 6.54 18.51
N PHE A 56 -5.74 6.82 18.05
CA PHE A 56 -4.82 5.84 17.50
C PHE A 56 -3.57 5.81 18.36
N THR A 57 -3.43 4.77 19.18
CA THR A 57 -2.32 4.63 20.12
C THR A 57 -1.39 3.51 19.67
N LEU A 58 -0.13 3.84 19.36
CA LEU A 58 0.89 2.85 19.05
C LEU A 58 0.99 1.83 20.18
N ARG A 59 1.26 0.57 19.83
CA ARG A 59 1.37 -0.47 20.84
C ARG A 59 2.78 -0.48 21.41
N SER A 60 2.88 -0.77 22.70
CA SER A 60 4.17 -0.89 23.41
C SER A 60 4.94 -2.16 23.05
N ASP A 61 4.28 -3.14 22.43
CA ASP A 61 4.84 -4.44 22.03
C ASP A 61 5.15 -4.50 20.53
N ASN A 62 5.25 -3.35 19.87
CA ASN A 62 5.62 -3.30 18.47
C ASN A 62 7.10 -3.62 18.27
N GLU A 63 7.38 -4.44 17.28
CA GLU A 63 8.74 -4.77 16.84
C GLU A 63 8.91 -4.38 15.36
N ALA A 64 10.13 -3.99 15.02
CA ALA A 64 10.50 -3.71 13.64
C ALA A 64 10.24 -4.92 12.73
N PRO A 65 9.73 -4.71 11.50
CA PRO A 65 9.45 -3.41 10.89
C PRO A 65 8.08 -2.82 11.21
N HIS A 66 7.21 -3.53 11.92
CA HIS A 66 5.78 -3.21 12.07
C HIS A 66 5.53 -2.24 13.24
N VAL A 67 6.31 -1.17 13.32
CA VAL A 67 6.26 -0.18 14.41
C VAL A 67 5.02 0.70 14.37
N GLU A 68 4.34 0.76 13.23
CA GLU A 68 3.13 1.57 12.99
C GLU A 68 1.87 0.94 13.60
N ASP A 69 1.96 -0.29 14.10
CA ASP A 69 0.81 -1.03 14.64
C ASP A 69 0.18 -0.30 15.82
N CYS A 70 -1.11 -0.03 15.75
CA CYS A 70 -1.83 0.72 16.78
C CYS A 70 -3.13 0.05 17.22
N ARG A 71 -3.60 0.49 18.39
CA ARG A 71 -4.96 0.30 18.86
C ARG A 71 -5.80 1.49 18.40
N ARG A 72 -7.07 1.24 18.12
CA ARG A 72 -8.04 2.28 17.76
C ARG A 72 -9.21 2.31 18.74
N SER A 73 -9.69 3.50 19.09
CA SER A 73 -10.93 3.72 19.84
C SER A 73 -11.63 4.99 19.39
N GLY A 74 -12.96 5.04 19.54
CA GLY A 74 -13.76 6.22 19.17
C GLY A 74 -13.65 6.64 17.70
N VAL A 75 -13.31 5.70 16.81
CA VAL A 75 -13.09 5.99 15.39
C VAL A 75 -14.41 6.32 14.70
N ARG A 76 -14.46 7.47 14.04
CA ARG A 76 -15.56 7.89 13.17
C ARG A 76 -15.06 8.35 11.81
N HIS A 77 -15.93 8.27 10.82
CA HIS A 77 -15.71 8.86 9.50
C HIS A 77 -15.82 10.39 9.59
N ALA A 78 -14.76 11.10 9.24
CA ALA A 78 -14.71 12.56 9.28
C ALA A 78 -14.88 13.21 7.90
N GLY A 79 -14.63 12.46 6.83
CA GLY A 79 -14.77 12.96 5.46
C GLY A 79 -13.93 12.16 4.48
N ILE A 80 -13.76 12.72 3.29
CA ILE A 80 -12.95 12.15 2.21
C ILE A 80 -12.05 13.27 1.69
N CYS A 81 -10.78 12.97 1.44
CA CYS A 81 -9.86 13.92 0.84
C CYS A 81 -10.23 14.19 -0.62
N THR A 82 -10.02 15.43 -1.06
CA THR A 82 -9.90 15.75 -2.47
C THR A 82 -8.69 15.02 -3.08
N ALA A 83 -8.66 14.90 -4.42
CA ALA A 83 -7.51 14.32 -5.10
C ALA A 83 -6.21 15.11 -4.85
N VAL A 84 -6.31 16.43 -4.65
CA VAL A 84 -5.15 17.29 -4.34
C VAL A 84 -4.65 17.01 -2.93
N GLU A 85 -5.52 17.00 -1.92
CA GLU A 85 -5.13 16.66 -0.54
C GLU A 85 -4.52 15.27 -0.44
N PHE A 86 -5.07 14.27 -1.14
CA PHE A 86 -4.52 12.92 -1.13
C PHE A 86 -3.15 12.85 -1.84
N LEU A 87 -2.97 13.60 -2.93
CA LEU A 87 -1.69 13.71 -3.62
C LEU A 87 -0.63 14.36 -2.72
N ASP A 88 -0.99 15.40 -1.98
CA ASP A 88 -0.06 16.11 -1.09
C ASP A 88 0.39 15.18 0.05
N VAL A 89 -0.52 14.42 0.66
CA VAL A 89 -0.17 13.37 1.65
C VAL A 89 0.84 12.37 1.08
N LEU A 90 0.63 11.89 -0.14
CA LEU A 90 1.56 10.95 -0.79
C LEU A 90 2.91 11.58 -1.14
N ARG A 91 2.94 12.86 -1.52
CA ARG A 91 4.18 13.58 -1.86
C ARG A 91 5.03 13.85 -0.64
N GLU A 92 4.42 14.22 0.48
CA GLU A 92 5.11 14.49 1.75
C GLU A 92 5.75 13.22 2.33
N ASP A 93 5.09 12.08 2.18
CA ASP A 93 5.60 10.77 2.64
C ASP A 93 6.53 10.08 1.62
N ALA A 94 6.62 10.58 0.39
CA ALA A 94 7.36 9.91 -0.68
C ALA A 94 8.87 9.87 -0.44
N SER A 95 9.41 8.66 -0.41
CA SER A 95 10.84 8.41 -0.50
C SER A 95 11.29 8.33 -1.96
N HIS A 96 12.55 8.70 -2.21
CA HIS A 96 13.14 8.68 -3.55
C HIS A 96 13.29 7.25 -4.11
N SER A 97 13.66 6.29 -3.27
CA SER A 97 13.86 4.89 -3.63
C SER A 97 13.30 3.95 -2.55
N VAL A 98 13.11 2.68 -2.88
CA VAL A 98 12.65 1.67 -1.92
C VAL A 98 13.69 1.47 -0.82
N ALA A 99 14.98 1.43 -1.19
CA ALA A 99 16.08 1.32 -0.23
C ALA A 99 16.12 2.51 0.74
N ALA A 100 15.99 3.74 0.24
CA ALA A 100 15.96 4.94 1.08
C ALA A 100 14.75 4.94 2.03
N GLY A 101 13.56 4.55 1.54
CA GLY A 101 12.37 4.52 2.38
C GLY A 101 12.43 3.50 3.50
N PHE A 102 13.02 2.32 3.25
CA PHE A 102 13.22 1.31 4.29
C PHE A 102 14.55 1.47 5.04
N GLU A 103 15.35 2.49 4.72
CA GLU A 103 16.64 2.75 5.37
C GLU A 103 17.60 1.54 5.26
N VAL A 104 17.55 0.82 4.14
CA VAL A 104 18.41 -0.35 3.87
C VAL A 104 19.71 0.10 3.20
N GLU A 105 20.85 -0.43 3.66
CA GLU A 105 22.15 -0.14 3.04
C GLU A 105 22.27 -0.76 1.64
N GLY A 106 22.79 0.03 0.69
CA GLY A 106 23.09 -0.41 -0.67
C GLY A 106 22.18 0.16 -1.76
N PRO A 107 22.44 -0.19 -3.03
CA PRO A 107 21.74 0.39 -4.18
C PRO A 107 20.33 -0.19 -4.41
N GLU A 108 20.04 -1.37 -3.87
CA GLU A 108 18.75 -2.07 -4.03
C GLU A 108 18.31 -2.67 -2.69
N CYS A 109 17.08 -2.39 -2.28
CA CYS A 109 16.44 -3.16 -1.21
C CYS A 109 16.06 -4.56 -1.75
N PRO A 110 16.49 -5.66 -1.12
CA PRO A 110 16.12 -6.99 -1.57
C PRO A 110 14.60 -7.21 -1.41
N LYS A 111 14.01 -8.03 -2.28
CA LYS A 111 12.57 -8.40 -2.18
C LYS A 111 12.18 -9.08 -0.87
N CYS A 112 13.14 -9.67 -0.17
CA CYS A 112 12.95 -10.21 1.16
C CYS A 112 14.11 -9.73 2.02
N ILE A 113 13.75 -8.93 3.02
CA ILE A 113 14.65 -8.36 4.01
C ILE A 113 14.78 -9.37 5.16
N PRO A 114 16.00 -9.80 5.53
CA PRO A 114 16.21 -10.79 6.57
C PRO A 114 15.58 -10.40 7.91
N LYS A 115 15.06 -11.38 8.64
CA LYS A 115 14.52 -11.13 10.00
C LYS A 115 15.57 -10.55 10.96
N THR A 116 16.85 -10.86 10.73
CA THR A 116 17.98 -10.43 11.56
C THR A 116 18.29 -8.94 11.46
N ASP A 117 17.79 -8.28 10.42
CA ASP A 117 18.03 -6.87 10.15
C ASP A 117 16.74 -6.20 9.63
N PRO A 118 15.70 -6.09 10.49
CA PRO A 118 14.44 -5.48 10.10
C PRO A 118 14.60 -3.96 9.95
N PRO A 119 13.99 -3.34 8.91
CA PRO A 119 14.00 -1.90 8.78
C PRO A 119 13.13 -1.23 9.85
N GLY A 120 13.30 0.06 10.08
CA GLY A 120 12.56 0.81 11.11
C GLY A 120 11.06 0.98 10.84
N ARG A 121 10.58 0.65 9.63
CA ARG A 121 9.17 0.81 9.21
C ARG A 121 8.75 -0.29 8.24
N SER A 122 7.46 -0.60 8.18
CA SER A 122 6.88 -1.69 7.39
C SER A 122 6.19 -1.21 6.13
N ILE A 123 6.04 0.10 5.92
CA ILE A 123 5.40 0.64 4.74
C ILE A 123 5.97 2.01 4.38
N ILE A 124 6.10 2.26 3.07
CA ILE A 124 6.64 3.50 2.51
C ILE A 124 5.84 3.95 1.30
N THR A 125 5.88 5.25 1.01
CA THR A 125 5.48 5.77 -0.30
C THR A 125 6.70 5.91 -1.21
N VAL A 126 6.58 5.48 -2.45
CA VAL A 126 7.59 5.68 -3.50
C VAL A 126 6.96 6.34 -4.70
N ARG A 127 7.53 7.45 -5.15
CA ARG A 127 7.15 8.07 -6.43
C ARG A 127 7.85 7.34 -7.57
N VAL A 128 7.10 6.92 -8.57
CA VAL A 128 7.65 6.24 -9.75
C VAL A 128 7.30 7.01 -11.02
N ARG A 129 8.20 6.92 -12.01
CA ARG A 129 7.91 7.48 -13.33
C ARG A 129 6.79 6.64 -13.97
N PRO A 130 5.74 7.27 -14.54
CA PRO A 130 4.64 6.56 -15.20
C PRO A 130 5.10 5.44 -16.15
N LYS A 131 6.04 5.74 -17.05
CA LYS A 131 6.60 4.80 -18.03
C LYS A 131 7.54 3.74 -17.44
N ALA A 132 7.91 3.87 -16.17
CA ALA A 132 8.81 2.97 -15.47
C ALA A 132 8.07 2.00 -14.54
N CYS A 133 6.75 1.87 -14.65
CA CYS A 133 5.95 0.94 -13.87
C CYS A 133 4.91 0.23 -14.75
N TRP A 134 4.55 -1.01 -14.42
CA TRP A 134 3.62 -1.81 -15.20
C TRP A 134 3.05 -3.00 -14.41
N PHE A 135 1.84 -3.40 -14.76
CA PHE A 135 1.21 -4.61 -14.29
C PHE A 135 1.68 -5.82 -15.12
N ASN A 136 1.73 -6.99 -14.48
CA ASN A 136 2.12 -8.26 -15.07
C ASN A 136 1.22 -9.38 -14.53
N ILE A 137 1.24 -10.54 -15.18
CA ILE A 137 0.65 -11.77 -14.65
C ILE A 137 1.77 -12.66 -14.09
N GLY A 138 1.64 -13.06 -12.83
CA GLY A 138 2.52 -14.02 -12.18
C GLY A 138 2.29 -15.45 -12.69
N ARG A 139 3.20 -16.36 -12.35
CA ARG A 139 3.07 -17.79 -12.72
C ARG A 139 1.82 -18.46 -12.14
N ASP A 140 1.29 -17.90 -11.06
CA ASP A 140 0.05 -18.31 -10.40
C ASP A 140 -1.21 -17.67 -10.99
N GLY A 141 -1.09 -17.01 -12.16
CA GLY A 141 -2.19 -16.30 -12.82
C GLY A 141 -2.61 -15.00 -12.14
N LYS A 142 -1.94 -14.61 -11.04
CA LYS A 142 -2.32 -13.41 -10.27
C LYS A 142 -1.65 -12.16 -10.79
N PHE A 143 -2.32 -11.02 -10.59
CA PHE A 143 -1.73 -9.73 -10.92
C PHE A 143 -0.49 -9.49 -10.06
N ARG A 144 0.51 -8.90 -10.70
CA ARG A 144 1.78 -8.50 -10.12
C ARG A 144 2.13 -7.11 -10.60
N PHE A 145 2.91 -6.40 -9.81
CA PHE A 145 3.39 -5.07 -10.17
C PHE A 145 4.90 -5.08 -10.32
N SER A 146 5.39 -4.38 -11.33
CA SER A 146 6.83 -4.18 -11.55
C SER A 146 7.10 -2.71 -11.79
N PHE A 147 8.25 -2.23 -11.34
CA PHE A 147 8.67 -0.85 -11.52
C PHE A 147 10.19 -0.67 -11.39
N TYR A 148 10.67 0.49 -11.83
CA TYR A 148 11.93 1.09 -11.40
C TYR A 148 11.63 2.24 -10.45
N ASP A 149 12.35 2.31 -9.34
CA ASP A 149 12.23 3.44 -8.40
C ASP A 149 13.06 4.66 -8.85
N GLY A 150 13.17 5.68 -8.00
CA GLY A 150 13.92 6.89 -8.32
C GLY A 150 15.44 6.68 -8.42
N ALA A 151 15.97 5.59 -7.87
CA ALA A 151 17.38 5.19 -7.96
C ALA A 151 17.64 4.19 -9.09
N ASP A 152 16.66 4.01 -9.99
CA ASP A 152 16.68 3.03 -11.09
C ASP A 152 16.83 1.56 -10.64
N ALA A 153 16.56 1.24 -9.37
CA ALA A 153 16.52 -0.12 -8.88
C ALA A 153 15.25 -0.84 -9.38
N ARG A 154 15.39 -2.08 -9.84
CA ARG A 154 14.32 -2.83 -10.50
C ARG A 154 13.59 -3.76 -9.54
N TYR A 155 12.30 -3.52 -9.35
CA TYR A 155 11.39 -4.38 -8.61
C TYR A 155 10.45 -5.08 -9.58
N SER A 156 10.55 -6.41 -9.68
CA SER A 156 9.75 -7.18 -10.65
C SER A 156 8.83 -8.18 -9.99
N TYR A 157 7.62 -8.32 -10.53
CA TYR A 157 6.62 -9.30 -10.12
C TYR A 157 6.30 -9.25 -8.61
N LEU A 158 6.21 -8.06 -8.03
CA LEU A 158 5.77 -7.93 -6.64
C LEU A 158 4.29 -8.30 -6.50
N PRO A 159 3.90 -9.01 -5.44
CA PRO A 159 2.49 -9.28 -5.14
C PRO A 159 1.75 -7.96 -4.85
N ILE A 160 0.46 -7.92 -5.19
CA ILE A 160 -0.42 -6.79 -4.94
C ILE A 160 -1.36 -7.18 -3.79
N ALA A 161 -1.31 -6.42 -2.69
CA ALA A 161 -2.14 -6.62 -1.50
C ALA A 161 -3.38 -5.71 -1.47
N ASP A 162 -3.42 -4.68 -2.33
CA ASP A 162 -4.54 -3.74 -2.46
C ASP A 162 -5.88 -4.47 -2.69
N LEU A 163 -6.88 -4.18 -1.85
CA LEU A 163 -8.18 -4.85 -1.88
C LEU A 163 -8.91 -4.62 -3.21
N LYS A 164 -8.92 -3.39 -3.72
CA LYS A 164 -9.68 -3.05 -4.93
C LYS A 164 -9.06 -3.68 -6.16
N MET A 165 -7.73 -3.73 -6.25
CA MET A 165 -7.00 -4.44 -7.30
C MET A 165 -7.26 -5.95 -7.25
N ARG A 166 -7.28 -6.56 -6.06
CA ARG A 166 -7.61 -7.99 -5.92
C ARG A 166 -9.06 -8.29 -6.31
N GLN A 167 -10.01 -7.46 -5.87
CA GLN A 167 -11.41 -7.56 -6.28
C GLN A 167 -11.61 -7.30 -7.77
N TYR A 168 -10.82 -6.42 -8.36
CA TYR A 168 -10.83 -6.14 -9.78
C TYR A 168 -10.40 -7.39 -10.57
N GLN A 169 -9.28 -8.01 -10.20
CA GLN A 169 -8.83 -9.24 -10.82
C GLN A 169 -9.88 -10.35 -10.72
N ALA A 170 -10.46 -10.56 -9.53
CA ALA A 170 -11.45 -11.62 -9.30
C ALA A 170 -12.73 -11.44 -10.15
N ARG A 171 -13.13 -10.20 -10.44
CA ARG A 171 -14.30 -9.91 -11.29
C ARG A 171 -14.04 -10.10 -12.78
N HIS A 172 -12.78 -10.05 -13.20
CA HIS A 172 -12.43 -10.06 -14.61
C HIS A 172 -11.81 -11.38 -15.06
N ASP A 173 -11.56 -12.36 -14.18
CA ASP A 173 -11.13 -13.73 -14.49
C ASP A 173 -10.09 -13.85 -15.64
N GLY A 174 -9.13 -12.91 -15.69
CA GLY A 174 -8.09 -12.84 -16.72
C GLY A 174 -8.50 -12.21 -18.07
N VAL A 175 -9.75 -11.77 -18.24
CA VAL A 175 -10.29 -11.10 -19.45
C VAL A 175 -9.71 -9.70 -19.64
N VAL A 176 -9.42 -8.97 -18.55
CA VAL A 176 -8.75 -7.66 -18.68
C VAL A 176 -7.25 -7.83 -18.76
N SER A 177 -6.69 -7.30 -19.85
CA SER A 177 -5.26 -7.22 -20.06
C SER A 177 -4.61 -6.25 -19.06
N VAL A 178 -3.63 -6.76 -18.29
CA VAL A 178 -2.68 -5.95 -17.51
C VAL A 178 -1.98 -4.87 -18.36
N ASP A 179 -1.97 -5.01 -19.69
CA ASP A 179 -1.47 -3.99 -20.61
C ASP A 179 -2.40 -2.79 -20.68
N ALA A 180 -3.71 -2.95 -20.52
CA ALA A 180 -4.64 -1.82 -20.45
C ALA A 180 -4.37 -0.97 -19.21
N MET A 181 -4.19 -1.62 -18.04
CA MET A 181 -3.83 -0.94 -16.80
C MET A 181 -2.45 -0.28 -16.88
N SER A 182 -1.47 -0.96 -17.48
CA SER A 182 -0.12 -0.41 -17.68
C SER A 182 -0.14 0.79 -18.63
N ARG A 183 -0.83 0.67 -19.78
CA ARG A 183 -1.03 1.79 -20.70
C ARG A 183 -1.72 2.96 -20.01
N PHE A 184 -2.74 2.70 -19.20
CA PHE A 184 -3.38 3.76 -18.42
C PHE A 184 -2.38 4.50 -17.55
N LEU A 185 -1.56 3.78 -16.76
CA LEU A 185 -0.53 4.38 -15.91
C LEU A 185 0.48 5.20 -16.72
N HIS A 186 0.91 4.72 -17.90
CA HIS A 186 1.91 5.39 -18.75
C HIS A 186 1.46 6.77 -19.27
N HIS A 187 0.15 7.03 -19.29
CA HIS A 187 -0.42 8.33 -19.69
C HIS A 187 -0.64 9.29 -18.51
N GLN A 188 -0.35 8.86 -17.28
CA GLN A 188 -0.51 9.70 -16.09
C GLN A 188 0.67 10.66 -15.93
N LYS A 189 0.44 11.75 -15.21
CA LYS A 189 1.51 12.72 -14.88
C LYS A 189 2.37 12.20 -13.74
N GLU A 190 1.73 11.60 -12.75
CA GLU A 190 2.39 11.11 -11.54
C GLU A 190 1.82 9.75 -11.14
N VAL A 191 2.69 8.88 -10.66
CA VAL A 191 2.33 7.59 -10.07
C VAL A 191 3.07 7.44 -8.74
N PHE A 192 2.34 7.02 -7.72
CA PHE A 192 2.84 6.73 -6.37
C PHE A 192 2.48 5.31 -6.00
N LEU A 193 3.40 4.62 -5.33
CA LEU A 193 3.21 3.27 -4.84
C LEU A 193 3.30 3.30 -3.32
N ARG A 194 2.39 2.59 -2.66
CA ARG A 194 2.60 2.18 -1.27
C ARG A 194 3.26 0.81 -1.30
N VAL A 195 4.52 0.76 -0.88
CA VAL A 195 5.31 -0.47 -0.84
C VAL A 195 5.36 -0.92 0.61
N GLY A 196 4.85 -2.11 0.89
CA GLY A 196 4.79 -2.67 2.22
C GLY A 196 5.68 -3.89 2.38
N LEU A 197 5.99 -4.20 3.63
CA LEU A 197 6.59 -5.43 4.10
C LEU A 197 5.51 -6.30 4.72
N GLY A 198 5.42 -7.56 4.29
CA GLY A 198 4.58 -8.56 4.96
C GLY A 198 5.07 -8.87 6.37
N ARG A 199 4.32 -9.71 7.11
CA ARG A 199 4.85 -10.33 8.34
C ARG A 199 5.98 -11.30 8.00
N CYS A 200 6.87 -11.54 8.96
CA CYS A 200 7.98 -12.48 8.78
C CYS A 200 7.45 -13.87 8.42
N HIS A 201 7.92 -14.43 7.30
CA HIS A 201 7.63 -15.80 6.93
C HIS A 201 8.73 -16.36 6.03
N ARG A 202 8.75 -17.70 5.94
CA ARG A 202 9.72 -18.45 5.14
C ARG A 202 9.12 -18.83 3.79
N ILE A 203 9.85 -18.56 2.71
CA ILE A 203 9.61 -19.08 1.37
C ILE A 203 10.90 -19.76 0.93
N ASP A 204 10.82 -21.05 0.62
CA ASP A 204 11.98 -21.89 0.33
C ASP A 204 13.05 -21.79 1.43
N SER A 205 14.27 -21.36 1.08
CA SER A 205 15.39 -21.19 2.02
C SER A 205 15.47 -19.79 2.65
N ARG A 206 14.59 -18.86 2.26
CA ARG A 206 14.64 -17.46 2.71
C ARG A 206 13.58 -17.16 3.75
N GLU A 207 13.98 -16.66 4.90
CA GLU A 207 13.09 -16.19 5.96
C GLU A 207 13.26 -14.70 6.19
N GLY A 208 12.15 -13.95 6.16
CA GLY A 208 12.19 -12.52 6.36
C GLY A 208 10.88 -11.82 6.01
N TYR A 209 11.00 -10.53 5.81
CA TYR A 209 9.91 -9.62 5.47
C TYR A 209 9.88 -9.39 3.96
N TRP A 210 8.77 -9.76 3.32
CA TRP A 210 8.65 -9.75 1.86
C TRP A 210 7.99 -8.47 1.36
N LEU A 211 8.56 -7.87 0.32
CA LEU A 211 8.01 -6.69 -0.36
C LEU A 211 6.70 -7.05 -1.08
N GLN A 212 5.74 -6.13 -1.00
CA GLN A 212 4.48 -6.17 -1.73
C GLN A 212 4.01 -4.75 -2.05
N VAL A 213 3.13 -4.62 -3.03
CA VAL A 213 2.48 -3.34 -3.37
C VAL A 213 1.13 -3.28 -2.67
N ASN A 214 1.01 -2.38 -1.70
CA ASN A 214 -0.20 -2.17 -0.90
C ASN A 214 -1.17 -1.18 -1.57
N GLY A 215 -0.66 -0.34 -2.49
CA GLY A 215 -1.44 0.67 -3.18
C GLY A 215 -0.73 1.18 -4.45
N VAL A 216 -1.53 1.47 -5.48
CA VAL A 216 -1.06 2.09 -6.74
C VAL A 216 -1.94 3.30 -7.02
N TYR A 217 -1.34 4.49 -6.99
CA TYR A 217 -2.04 5.76 -7.11
C TYR A 217 -1.53 6.56 -8.30
N SER A 218 -2.44 7.18 -9.03
CA SER A 218 -2.14 7.90 -10.26
C SER A 218 -2.87 9.23 -10.31
N PHE A 219 -2.23 10.22 -10.94
CA PHE A 219 -2.77 11.56 -11.07
C PHE A 219 -2.53 12.14 -12.47
N PRO A 220 -3.48 12.92 -13.02
CA PRO A 220 -4.72 13.39 -12.37
C PRO A 220 -5.85 12.36 -12.39
N ALA A 221 -5.73 11.29 -13.18
CA ALA A 221 -6.78 10.30 -13.33
C ALA A 221 -6.46 9.01 -12.58
N TRP A 222 -7.52 8.29 -12.23
CA TRP A 222 -7.49 7.00 -11.56
C TRP A 222 -8.04 5.94 -12.48
N PHE A 223 -7.56 4.71 -12.36
CA PHE A 223 -8.12 3.61 -13.13
C PHE A 223 -9.56 3.34 -12.62
N PRO A 224 -10.62 3.62 -13.41
CA PRO A 224 -11.98 3.85 -12.88
C PRO A 224 -12.54 2.70 -12.04
N GLU A 225 -12.18 1.47 -12.39
CA GLU A 225 -12.74 0.26 -11.79
C GLU A 225 -12.03 -0.19 -10.51
N THR A 226 -10.95 0.51 -10.16
CA THR A 226 -10.15 0.28 -8.96
C THR A 226 -10.33 1.40 -7.92
N ARG A 227 -11.17 2.40 -8.22
CA ARG A 227 -11.38 3.58 -7.37
C ARG A 227 -12.37 3.32 -6.23
N GLY A 228 -12.15 3.96 -5.07
CA GLY A 228 -13.07 4.05 -3.94
C GLY A 228 -13.70 5.43 -3.70
N PHE A 229 -13.21 6.49 -4.36
CA PHE A 229 -13.72 7.86 -4.19
C PHE A 229 -14.98 8.14 -5.01
N ALA A 230 -15.92 8.90 -4.45
CA ALA A 230 -16.98 9.57 -5.19
C ALA A 230 -16.47 10.96 -5.64
N GLY A 231 -16.58 11.25 -6.96
CA GLY A 231 -16.28 12.56 -7.58
C GLY A 231 -14.82 12.79 -7.89
#